data_AF-A0A2T4DPT8-F1
#
_entry.id   AF-A0A2T4DPT8-F1
#
_cell.length_a   1.000
_cell.length_b   1.000
_cell.length_c   1.000
_cell.angle_alpha   90.00
_cell.angle_beta   90.00
_cell.angle_gamma   90.00
#
_symmetry.space_group_name_H-M   'P 1'
#
loop_
_entity.id
_entity.type
_entity.pdbx_description
1 polymer ?
#
loop_
_entity_poly.entity_id
_entity_poly.type
_entity_poly.pdbx_seq_one_letter_code
_entity_poly.pdbx_strand_id
1 'polypeptide(L)' 'MPHFTLVFNDDSQQIISAPTKNSMIREFSKEDSTSFQENVKEIHWQEANIHFTEIVYTGVIIQKII' A
#
# COMPACT_ATOMS: atom_id res chain seq x y z
N MET A 1 8.77 -8.19 9.73
CA MET A 1 7.68 -7.19 9.66
C MET A 1 7.62 -6.76 8.21
N PRO A 2 6.50 -6.93 7.50
CA PRO A 2 6.43 -6.63 6.07
C PRO A 2 6.57 -5.14 5.79
N HIS A 3 7.14 -4.83 4.62
CA HIS A 3 7.25 -3.48 4.11
C HIS A 3 6.18 -3.27 3.05
N PHE A 4 5.43 -2.19 3.19
CA PHE A 4 4.46 -1.72 2.21
C PHE A 4 5.02 -0.46 1.55
N THR A 5 5.04 -0.43 0.23
CA THR A 5 5.34 0.78 -0.53
C THR A 5 4.02 1.37 -1.01
N LEU A 6 3.71 2.55 -0.50
CA LEU A 6 2.60 3.37 -0.99
C LEU A 6 3.11 4.17 -2.18
N VAL A 7 2.40 4.10 -3.31
CA VAL A 7 2.60 4.96 -4.47
C VAL A 7 1.47 5.98 -4.48
N PHE A 8 1.80 7.25 -4.48
CA PHE A 8 0.84 8.34 -4.47
C PHE A 8 0.44 8.76 -5.88
N ASN A 9 -0.62 9.57 -5.97
CA ASN A 9 -1.11 10.10 -7.25
C ASN A 9 -0.13 11.07 -7.94
N ASP A 10 0.82 11.64 -7.21
CA ASP A 10 1.94 12.44 -7.74
C ASP A 10 3.17 11.58 -8.10
N ASP A 11 3.02 10.26 -8.12
CA ASP A 11 4.05 9.24 -8.31
C ASP A 11 5.18 9.25 -7.26
N SER A 12 5.04 10.03 -6.18
CA SER A 12 5.92 9.91 -5.02
C SER A 12 5.66 8.58 -4.29
N GLN A 13 6.64 8.16 -3.47
CA GLN A 13 6.58 6.88 -2.77
C GLN A 13 6.89 7.05 -1.29
N GLN A 14 6.17 6.29 -0.46
CA GLN A 14 6.44 6.17 0.96
C GLN A 14 6.48 4.70 1.37
N ILE A 15 7.51 4.32 2.11
CA ILE A 15 7.64 2.97 2.65
C ILE A 15 7.17 2.98 4.10
N ILE A 16 6.20 2.11 4.41
CA ILE A 16 5.66 1.90 5.75
C ILE A 16 5.95 0.47 6.18
N SER A 17 6.53 0.32 7.36
CA SER A 17 6.72 -0.99 7.98
C SER A 17 5.56 -1.23 8.94
N ALA A 18 4.71 -2.21 8.64
CA ALA A 18 3.54 -2.51 9.46
C ALA A 18 3.35 -4.02 9.56
N PRO A 19 2.74 -4.55 10.64
CA PRO A 19 2.50 -5.99 10.77
C PRO A 19 1.43 -6.51 9.80
N THR A 20 0.49 -5.65 9.38
CA THR A 20 -0.58 -6.00 8.43
C THR A 20 -0.94 -4.80 7.54
N LYS A 21 -1.61 -5.04 6.41
CA LYS A 21 -2.15 -3.97 5.55
C LYS A 21 -3.07 -3.02 6.33
N ASN A 22 -3.96 -3.56 7.17
CA ASN A 22 -4.84 -2.73 8.00
C ASN A 22 -4.08 -1.85 8.99
N SER A 23 -2.97 -2.36 9.54
CA SER A 23 -2.09 -1.56 10.40
C SER A 23 -1.41 -0.44 9.62
N MET A 24 -0.94 -0.71 8.39
CA MET A 24 -0.38 0.31 7.50
C MET A 24 -1.41 1.40 7.16
N ILE A 25 -2.64 1.02 6.76
CA ILE A 25 -3.71 1.99 6.49
C ILE A 25 -3.96 2.84 7.73
N ARG A 26 -4.06 2.22 8.91
CA ARG A 26 -4.25 2.96 10.16
C ARG A 26 -3.09 3.90 10.48
N GLU A 27 -1.84 3.49 10.24
CA GLU A 27 -0.67 4.35 10.47
C GLU A 27 -0.63 5.55 9.53
N PHE A 28 -1.00 5.36 8.26
CA PHE A 28 -1.13 6.45 7.30
C PHE A 28 -2.31 7.38 7.63
N SER A 29 -3.47 6.79 7.92
CA SER A 29 -4.72 7.49 8.23
C SER A 29 -4.82 8.04 9.66
N LYS A 30 -3.73 7.98 10.45
CA LYS A 30 -3.70 8.58 11.81
C LYS A 30 -3.99 10.08 11.77
N GLU A 31 -3.66 10.75 10.66
CA GLU A 31 -3.87 12.18 10.48
C GLU A 31 -5.19 12.50 9.75
N ASP A 32 -5.59 11.71 8.74
CA ASP A 32 -6.89 11.82 8.06
C ASP A 32 -7.27 10.50 7.37
N SER A 33 -8.40 9.91 7.72
CA SER A 33 -8.88 8.63 7.15
C SER A 33 -9.46 8.73 5.74
N THR A 34 -9.88 9.92 5.33
CA THR A 34 -10.38 10.21 3.97
C THR A 34 -9.23 10.30 2.97
N SER A 35 -8.05 10.71 3.46
CA SER A 35 -6.86 10.97 2.64
C SER A 35 -6.27 9.72 1.97
N PHE A 36 -6.52 8.50 2.47
CA PHE A 36 -5.85 7.31 1.94
C PHE A 36 -6.30 7.00 0.51
N GLN A 37 -7.61 6.95 0.26
CA GLN A 37 -8.12 6.64 -1.09
C GLN A 37 -7.92 7.79 -2.08
N GLU A 38 -7.83 9.03 -1.58
CA GLU A 38 -7.62 10.22 -2.42
C GLU A 38 -6.17 10.44 -2.79
N ASN A 39 -5.22 10.00 -1.97
CA ASN A 39 -3.79 10.24 -2.19
C ASN A 39 -3.04 9.01 -2.69
N VAL A 40 -3.43 7.80 -2.27
CA VAL A 40 -2.72 6.56 -2.63
C VAL A 40 -3.31 5.95 -3.90
N LYS A 41 -2.45 5.79 -4.90
CA LYS A 41 -2.75 5.16 -6.18
C LYS A 41 -2.60 3.64 -6.06
N GLU A 42 -1.48 3.18 -5.50
CA GLU A 42 -1.12 1.77 -5.41
C GLU A 42 -0.46 1.41 -4.08
N ILE A 43 -0.64 0.16 -3.65
CA ILE A 43 0.07 -0.43 -2.51
C ILE A 43 0.86 -1.62 -3.03
N HIS A 44 2.16 -1.64 -2.77
CA HIS A 44 3.04 -2.74 -3.14
C HIS A 44 3.57 -3.42 -1.89
N TRP A 45 3.56 -4.75 -1.87
CA TRP A 45 4.19 -5.53 -0.80
C TRP A 45 4.69 -6.87 -1.32
N GLN A 46 5.57 -7.49 -0.56
CA GLN A 46 6.17 -8.78 -0.91
C GLN A 46 5.89 -9.80 0.19
N GLU A 47 5.47 -10.99 -0.21
CA GLU A 47 5.36 -12.15 0.67
C GLU A 47 6.04 -13.34 0.00
N ALA A 48 7.04 -13.91 0.67
CA ALA A 48 7.89 -14.97 0.13
C ALA A 48 8.46 -14.59 -1.26
N ASN A 49 8.07 -15.30 -2.32
CA ASN A 49 8.53 -15.08 -3.70
C ASN A 49 7.44 -14.44 -4.58
N ILE A 50 6.49 -13.74 -3.96
CA ILE A 50 5.36 -13.11 -4.66
C ILE A 50 5.38 -11.62 -4.34
N HIS A 51 5.41 -10.81 -5.40
CA HIS A 51 5.15 -9.38 -5.36
C HIS A 51 3.66 -9.14 -5.57
N PHE A 52 3.07 -8.36 -4.69
CA PHE A 52 1.67 -7.94 -4.76
C PHE A 52 1.59 -6.45 -5.05
N THR A 53 0.66 -6.08 -5.93
CA THR A 53 0.30 -4.69 -6.20
C THR A 53 -1.22 -4.56 -6.12
N GLU A 54 -1.70 -3.72 -5.23
CA GLU A 54 -3.12 -3.38 -5.11
C GLU A 54 -3.36 -1.98 -5.68
N ILE A 55 -4.26 -1.89 -6.65
CA ILE A 55 -4.74 -0.62 -7.21
C ILE A 55 -5.85 -0.11 -6.31
N VAL A 56 -5.59 0.92 -5.51
CA VAL A 56 -6.45 1.35 -4.41
C VAL A 56 -7.87 1.72 -4.88
N TYR A 57 -7.98 2.44 -6.00
CA TYR A 57 -9.28 2.90 -6.51
C TYR A 57 -10.18 1.79 -7.06
N THR A 58 -9.61 0.65 -7.46
CA THR A 58 -10.39 -0.50 -7.98
C THR A 58 -10.47 -1.67 -7.00
N GLY A 59 -9.56 -1.73 -6.02
CA GLY A 59 -9.34 -2.92 -5.19
C GLY A 59 -8.74 -4.11 -5.95
N VAL A 60 -8.31 -3.94 -7.21
CA VAL A 60 -7.69 -5.02 -7.98
C VAL A 60 -6.31 -5.32 -7.40
N ILE A 61 -6.05 -6.60 -7.14
CA ILE A 61 -4.76 -7.10 -6.65
C ILE A 61 -4.09 -7.90 -7.78
N ILE A 62 -2.91 -7.46 -8.18
CA ILE A 62 -2.02 -8.11 -9.14
C ILE A 62 -0.95 -8.87 -8.37
N GLN A 63 -0.71 -10.12 -8.76
CA GLN A 63 0.30 -10.99 -8.16
C GLN A 63 1.35 -11.33 -9.21
N LYS A 64 2.63 -11.20 -8.85
CA LYS A 64 3.76 -11.50 -9.72
C LYS A 64 4.79 -12.34 -8.98
N ILE A 65 5.13 -13.50 -9.52
CA ILE A 65 6.19 -14.37 -9.00
C ILE A 65 7.54 -13.75 -9.35
N ILE A 66 8.45 -13.68 -8.36
CA ILE A 66 9.79 -13.08 -8.45
C ILE A 66 10.88 -14.16 -8.46
#